data_AF-A0A938NUV4-F1
#
_entry.id   AF-A0A938NUV4-F1
#
_cell.length_a   1.000
_cell.length_b   1.000
_cell.length_c   1.000
_cell.angle_alpha   90.00
_cell.angle_beta   90.00
_cell.angle_gamma   90.00
#
_symmetry.space_group_name_H-M   'P 1'
#
loop_
_entity.id
_entity.type
_entity.pdbx_description
1 polymer ?
#
loop_
_entity_poly.entity_id
_entity_poly.type
_entity_poly.pdbx_seq_one_letter_code
_entity_poly.pdbx_strand_id
1 'polypeptide(L)' 'MSGSLHSNLFQSYYRTNFGFKDGDFPVAEKFYENEISIPIYPKLTDRDLSYISQNIISVV' A
#
# COMPACT_ATOMS: atom_id res chain seq x y z
N MET A 1 3.37 22.42 -11.59
CA MET A 1 3.36 21.01 -12.04
C MET A 1 3.72 20.14 -10.85
N SER A 2 2.74 19.92 -9.97
CA SER A 2 2.88 19.01 -8.83
C SER A 2 2.52 17.64 -9.36
N GLY A 3 3.51 16.77 -9.56
CA GLY A 3 3.26 15.39 -9.94
C GLY A 3 2.50 14.72 -8.80
N SER A 4 1.17 14.60 -8.94
CA SER A 4 0.41 13.71 -8.07
C SER A 4 0.95 12.32 -8.35
N LEU A 5 1.53 11.69 -7.33
CA LEU A 5 1.67 10.24 -7.31
C LEU A 5 0.32 9.69 -7.76
N HIS A 6 0.31 8.98 -8.89
CA HIS A 6 -0.90 8.36 -9.40
C HIS A 6 -1.35 7.36 -8.34
N SER A 7 -2.35 7.72 -7.52
CA SER A 7 -2.90 6.84 -6.51
C SER A 7 -3.59 5.71 -7.28
N ASN A 8 -2.90 4.57 -7.35
CA ASN A 8 -3.38 3.35 -8.02
C ASN A 8 -4.49 2.65 -7.19
N LEU A 9 -5.18 3.36 -6.29
CA LEU A 9 -6.32 2.80 -5.56
C LEU A 9 -7.39 2.32 -6.54
N PHE A 10 -7.69 3.14 -7.54
CA PHE A 10 -8.63 2.75 -8.58
C PHE A 10 -7.89 2.09 -9.74
N GLN A 11 -7.99 0.77 -9.82
CA GLN A 11 -7.68 0.06 -11.04
C GLN A 11 -8.49 0.66 -12.21
N SER A 12 -7.88 0.71 -13.40
CA SER A 12 -8.46 1.33 -14.60
C SER A 12 -9.89 0.87 -14.92
N TYR A 13 -10.25 -0.36 -14.55
CA TYR A 13 -11.60 -0.90 -14.67
C TYR A 13 -12.65 -0.07 -13.92
N TYR A 14 -12.37 0.32 -12.67
CA TYR A 14 -13.32 1.05 -11.84
C TYR A 14 -13.49 2.51 -12.28
N ARG A 15 -12.40 3.14 -12.74
CA ARG A 15 -12.45 4.50 -13.30
C ARG A 15 -13.30 4.54 -14.58
N THR A 16 -13.12 3.57 -15.47
CA THR A 16 -13.84 3.54 -16.76
C THR A 16 -15.30 3.14 -16.61
N ASN A 17 -15.61 2.14 -15.79
CA ASN A 17 -16.98 1.58 -15.73
C ASN A 17 -17.88 2.27 -14.71
N PHE A 18 -17.31 2.88 -13.66
CA PHE A 18 -18.07 3.52 -12.58
C PHE A 18 -17.77 5.02 -12.44
N GLY A 19 -16.80 5.55 -13.20
CA GLY A 19 -16.53 6.99 -13.24
C GLY A 19 -15.84 7.54 -11.99
N PHE A 20 -15.27 6.69 -11.14
CA PHE A 20 -14.59 7.12 -9.92
C PHE A 20 -13.34 7.95 -10.21
N LYS A 21 -13.15 8.98 -9.37
CA LYS A 21 -12.07 9.96 -9.46
C LYS A 21 -11.34 10.05 -8.14
N ASP A 22 -10.14 10.58 -8.20
CA ASP A 22 -9.35 10.86 -6.99
C ASP A 22 -10.13 11.85 -6.12
N GLY A 23 -10.21 11.56 -4.82
CA GLY A 23 -10.97 12.33 -3.84
C GLY A 23 -12.41 11.83 -3.61
N ASP A 24 -12.88 10.83 -4.37
CA ASP A 24 -14.20 10.22 -4.11
C ASP A 24 -14.19 9.39 -2.80
N PHE A 25 -13.04 8.83 -2.43
CA PHE A 25 -12.87 8.05 -1.20
C PHE A 25 -11.62 8.50 -0.40
N PRO A 26 -11.61 9.74 0.14
CA PRO A 26 -10.40 10.35 0.70
C PRO A 26 -9.83 9.58 1.91
N VAL A 27 -10.67 8.89 2.68
CA VAL A 27 -10.23 8.05 3.79
C VAL A 27 -9.53 6.79 3.29
N ALA A 28 -10.08 6.14 2.26
CA ALA A 28 -9.51 4.92 1.69
C ALA A 28 -8.23 5.23 0.90
N GLU A 29 -8.21 6.33 0.15
CA GLU A 29 -7.04 6.82 -0.58
C GLU A 29 -5.88 7.10 0.38
N LYS A 30 -6.14 7.87 1.44
CA LYS A 30 -5.13 8.16 2.46
C LYS A 30 -4.62 6.89 3.14
N PHE A 31 -5.49 5.91 3.39
CA PHE A 31 -5.07 4.64 3.98
C PHE A 31 -4.14 3.87 3.03
N TYR A 32 -4.57 3.70 1.77
CA TYR A 32 -3.83 2.95 0.75
C TYR A 32 -2.48 3.59 0.39
N GLU A 33 -2.39 4.92 0.41
CA GLU A 33 -1.12 5.63 0.18
C GLU A 33 -0.07 5.37 1.26
N ASN A 34 -0.49 4.98 2.46
CA ASN A 34 0.40 4.79 3.62
C ASN A 34 0.53 3.32 4.04
N GLU A 35 -0.15 2.38 3.36
CA GLU A 35 -0.07 0.96 3.68
C GLU A 35 1.10 0.28 2.99
N ILE A 36 1.70 -0.68 3.69
CA ILE A 36 2.73 -1.56 3.13
C ILE A 36 2.39 -3.02 3.49
N SER A 37 2.64 -3.92 2.55
CA SER A 37 2.51 -5.37 2.80
C SER A 37 3.86 -5.93 3.27
N ILE A 38 3.85 -6.62 4.41
CA ILE A 38 5.02 -7.29 4.98
C ILE A 38 4.92 -8.80 4.70
N PRO A 39 6.04 -9.52 4.45
CA PRO A 39 6.01 -10.97 4.26
C PRO A 39 5.43 -11.70 5.48
N ILE A 40 4.35 -12.44 5.27
CA ILE A 40 3.71 -13.30 6.28
C ILE A 40 3.18 -14.58 5.63
N TYR A 41 3.80 -15.72 5.94
CA TYR A 41 3.39 -17.03 5.42
C TYR A 41 3.92 -18.17 6.30
N PRO A 42 3.30 -19.37 6.28
CA PRO A 42 3.60 -20.44 7.25
C PRO A 42 5.03 -21.00 7.24
N LYS A 43 5.79 -20.77 6.16
CA LYS A 43 7.15 -21.28 5.99
C LYS A 43 8.23 -20.31 6.48
N LEU A 44 7.86 -19.17 7.08
CA LEU A 44 8.83 -18.24 7.67
C LEU A 44 9.60 -18.92 8.79
N THR A 45 10.92 -18.81 8.75
CA THR A 45 11.80 -19.26 9.83
C THR A 45 12.00 -18.16 10.87
N ASP A 46 12.46 -18.52 12.07
CA ASP A 46 12.81 -17.53 13.11
C ASP A 46 13.87 -16.53 12.64
N ARG A 47 14.76 -16.97 11.73
CA ARG A 47 15.75 -16.09 11.09
C ARG A 47 15.08 -15.07 10.17
N ASP A 48 14.10 -15.50 9.37
CA ASP A 48 13.35 -14.61 8.48
C ASP A 48 12.56 -13.59 9.30
N LEU A 49 11.89 -14.04 10.37
CA LEU A 49 11.16 -13.15 11.29
C LEU A 49 12.09 -12.13 11.96
N SER A 50 13.27 -12.57 12.40
CA SER A 50 14.28 -11.67 13.00
C SER A 50 14.77 -10.65 11.99
N TYR A 51 15.06 -11.07 10.75
CA TYR A 51 15.48 -10.19 9.68
C TYR A 51 14.39 -9.15 9.35
N ILE A 52 13.16 -9.60 9.11
CA ILE A 52 12.02 -8.71 8.81
C ILE A 52 11.83 -7.69 9.92
N SER A 53 11.80 -8.14 11.19
CA SER A 53 11.59 -7.27 12.35
C SER A 53 12.69 -6.23 12.51
N GLN A 54 13.96 -6.63 12.38
CA GLN A 54 15.10 -5.72 12.50
C GLN A 54 15.08 -4.65 11.40
N ASN A 55 14.78 -5.03 10.16
CA ASN A 55 14.73 -4.07 9.06
C ASN A 55 13.59 -3.06 9.25
N ILE A 56 12.40 -3.51 9.68
CA ILE A 56 11.28 -2.61 9.96
C ILE A 56 11.65 -1.62 11.07
N ILE A 57 12.19 -2.11 12.18
CA ILE A 57 12.58 -1.25 13.31
C ILE A 57 13.66 -0.25 12.90
N SER A 58 14.59 -0.62 12.01
CA SER A 58 15.68 0.28 11.59
C SER A 58 15.24 1.46 10.72
N VAL A 59 14.05 1.39 10.11
CA VAL A 59 13.51 2.45 9.24
C VAL A 59 12.63 3.44 10.03
N VAL A 60 12.25 3.10 11.26
CA VAL A 60 11.49 3.94 12.20
C VAL A 60 12.44 4.68 13.14
#